data_AF-X0Y2S1-F1
#
_entry.id   AF-X0Y2S1-F1
#
_cell.length_a   1.000
_cell.length_b   1.000
_cell.length_c   1.000
_cell.angle_alpha   90.00
_cell.angle_beta   90.00
_cell.angle_gamma   90.00
#
_symmetry.space_group_name_H-M   'P 1'
#
loop_
_entity.id
_entity.type
_entity.pdbx_description
1 polymer ?
#
loop_
_entity_poly.entity_id
_entity_poly.type
_entity_poly.pdbx_seq_one_letter_code
_entity_poly.pdbx_strand_id
1 'polypeptide(L)'
;NAKYMLYFLYATNDWEFPVQMVQGSAAYNTKAGALDAVNDEIVNWGELPSAEFLLLYVFVMREISGGTANLQIIEITDYRTTQTSGGIANPATDHGGLIGLGDEGDHLYALLHDGTRPLTADWDAGAFTIKVDTIQATNGNGLRLSDDSDTLGVFVQDGGKVGIGTATIPHGGAGYAMLALDGANASADGPHIQITTASNDYPLFQLLAYSHDNIALLFDSYYDGSWKSSDAGSNFIIKKLNDTLT
;
A
#
# COMPACT_ATOMS: atom_id res chain seq x y z
N ASN A 1 64.28 -46.02 -5.31
CA ASN A 1 63.47 -45.24 -4.34
C ASN A 1 62.75 -44.15 -5.10
N ALA A 2 61.42 -44.25 -5.22
CA ALA A 2 60.63 -43.27 -5.95
C ALA A 2 60.79 -41.88 -5.32
N LYS A 3 61.09 -40.87 -6.15
CA LYS A 3 61.18 -39.48 -5.73
C LYS A 3 59.89 -38.76 -6.06
N TYR A 4 59.56 -37.75 -5.27
CA TYR A 4 58.41 -36.88 -5.46
C TYR A 4 58.88 -35.48 -5.81
N MET A 5 58.21 -34.81 -6.75
CA MET A 5 58.51 -33.42 -7.11
C MET A 5 57.20 -32.64 -7.23
N LEU A 6 57.29 -31.36 -6.92
CA LEU A 6 56.18 -30.42 -7.07
C LEU A 6 56.19 -29.82 -8.47
N TYR A 7 55.01 -29.58 -8.99
CA TYR A 7 54.78 -28.77 -10.19
C TYR A 7 53.64 -27.80 -9.91
N PHE A 8 53.83 -26.56 -10.32
CA PHE A 8 52.91 -25.47 -10.04
C PHE A 8 52.33 -24.97 -11.35
N LEU A 9 51.00 -24.89 -11.45
CA LEU A 9 50.32 -24.31 -12.61
C LEU A 9 49.89 -22.90 -12.28
N TYR A 10 50.42 -21.96 -13.05
CA TYR A 10 50.13 -20.54 -12.92
C TYR A 10 49.37 -20.04 -14.14
N ALA A 11 48.44 -19.11 -13.91
CA ALA A 11 48.02 -18.17 -14.94
C ALA A 11 48.91 -16.92 -14.88
N THR A 12 49.31 -16.42 -16.03
CA THR A 12 50.19 -15.25 -16.16
C THR A 12 49.55 -14.22 -17.08
N ASN A 13 50.09 -13.00 -17.10
CA ASN A 13 49.71 -11.98 -18.07
C ASN A 13 50.49 -12.08 -19.40
N ASP A 14 51.27 -13.15 -19.60
CA ASP A 14 51.93 -13.45 -20.88
C ASP A 14 50.88 -13.88 -21.91
N TRP A 15 50.71 -13.10 -22.96
CA TRP A 15 49.70 -13.36 -23.98
C TRP A 15 50.04 -14.56 -24.88
N GLU A 16 51.32 -14.92 -25.01
CA GLU A 16 51.75 -16.10 -25.78
C GLU A 16 51.59 -17.37 -24.95
N PHE A 17 51.87 -17.29 -23.65
CA PHE A 17 51.80 -18.42 -22.71
C PHE A 17 51.05 -18.06 -21.43
N PRO A 18 49.72 -17.87 -21.52
CA PRO A 18 48.91 -17.38 -20.39
C PRO A 18 48.75 -18.41 -19.27
N VAL A 19 49.08 -19.68 -19.52
CA VAL A 19 49.08 -20.74 -18.53
C VAL A 19 50.37 -21.52 -18.64
N GLN A 20 51.16 -21.52 -17.57
CA GLN A 20 52.48 -22.15 -17.53
C GLN A 20 52.60 -23.06 -16.32
N MET A 21 53.31 -24.17 -16.52
CA MET A 21 53.66 -25.10 -15.45
C MET A 21 55.15 -24.96 -15.14
N VAL A 22 55.47 -24.76 -13.87
CA VAL A 22 56.86 -24.62 -13.39
C VAL A 22 57.18 -25.77 -12.45
N GLN A 23 58.35 -26.38 -12.65
CA GLN A 23 58.85 -27.43 -11.76
C GLN A 23 59.37 -26.82 -10.46
N GLY A 24 59.09 -27.49 -9.34
CA GLY A 24 59.64 -27.19 -8.03
C GLY A 24 61.16 -27.37 -7.95
N SER A 25 61.76 -26.81 -6.91
CA SER A 25 63.22 -26.70 -6.79
C SER A 25 63.91 -27.95 -6.24
N ALA A 26 63.16 -28.86 -5.61
CA ALA A 26 63.71 -30.03 -4.93
C ALA A 26 62.96 -31.34 -5.24
N ALA A 27 63.63 -32.46 -4.95
CA ALA A 27 63.06 -33.79 -5.01
C ALA A 27 62.97 -34.42 -3.61
N TYR A 28 61.79 -34.92 -3.28
CA TYR A 28 61.42 -35.41 -1.95
C TYR A 28 61.40 -36.94 -1.90
N ASN A 29 61.74 -37.51 -0.74
CA ASN A 29 61.75 -38.96 -0.54
C ASN A 29 60.36 -39.56 -0.28
N THR A 30 59.42 -38.72 0.14
CA THR A 30 58.05 -39.13 0.49
C THR A 30 57.04 -38.12 -0.05
N LYS A 31 55.81 -38.58 -0.26
CA LYS A 31 54.68 -37.74 -0.65
C LYS A 31 54.39 -36.66 0.39
N ALA A 32 54.37 -37.04 1.68
CA ALA A 32 54.12 -36.11 2.78
C ALA A 32 55.18 -35.00 2.83
N GLY A 33 56.46 -35.35 2.66
CA GLY A 33 57.53 -34.34 2.63
C GLY A 33 57.43 -33.38 1.44
N ALA A 34 56.89 -33.82 0.30
CA ALA A 34 56.59 -32.92 -0.82
C ALA A 34 55.42 -31.98 -0.50
N LEU A 35 54.36 -32.48 0.12
CA LEU A 35 53.19 -31.67 0.51
C LEU A 35 53.54 -30.63 1.59
N ASP A 36 54.34 -31.01 2.59
CA ASP A 36 54.75 -30.12 3.67
C ASP A 36 55.60 -28.94 3.13
N ALA A 37 56.36 -29.17 2.06
CA ALA A 37 57.21 -28.17 1.42
C ALA A 37 56.48 -27.29 0.38
N VAL A 38 55.19 -27.53 0.10
CA VAL A 38 54.43 -26.75 -0.90
C VAL A 38 54.43 -25.27 -0.56
N ASN A 39 54.12 -24.91 0.68
CA ASN A 39 54.08 -23.51 1.10
C ASN A 39 55.47 -22.86 1.06
N ASP A 40 56.52 -23.60 1.43
CA ASP A 40 57.88 -23.07 1.41
C ASP A 40 58.38 -22.85 -0.02
N GLU A 41 58.06 -23.74 -0.97
CA GLU A 41 58.42 -23.57 -2.38
C GLU A 41 57.56 -22.49 -3.09
N ILE A 42 56.31 -22.31 -2.69
CA ILE A 42 55.46 -21.18 -3.15
C ILE A 42 56.03 -19.84 -2.66
N VAL A 43 56.58 -19.80 -1.43
CA VAL A 43 57.05 -18.58 -0.75
C VAL A 43 58.49 -18.19 -1.11
N ASN A 44 59.29 -19.11 -1.66
CA ASN A 44 60.71 -18.84 -1.96
C ASN A 44 60.95 -17.98 -3.22
N TRP A 45 59.91 -17.39 -3.81
CA TRP A 45 59.99 -16.47 -4.95
C TRP A 45 59.89 -14.98 -4.55
N GLY A 46 60.05 -14.68 -3.26
CA GLY A 46 60.18 -13.30 -2.74
C GLY A 46 58.83 -12.58 -2.63
N GLU A 47 58.78 -11.31 -3.05
CA GLU A 47 57.55 -10.48 -3.06
C GLU A 47 56.63 -10.78 -4.25
N LEU A 48 56.61 -12.03 -4.73
CA LEU A 48 55.57 -12.52 -5.62
C LEU A 48 54.49 -13.25 -4.77
N PRO A 49 53.20 -13.08 -5.08
CA PRO A 49 52.67 -12.62 -6.36
C PRO A 49 52.17 -11.17 -6.28
N SER A 50 52.91 -10.23 -6.87
CA SER A 50 52.25 -9.09 -7.51
C SER A 50 51.32 -9.65 -8.61
N ALA A 51 50.30 -8.88 -9.02
CA ALA A 51 49.15 -9.33 -9.83
C ALA A 51 49.44 -9.99 -11.21
N GLU A 52 50.70 -10.29 -11.54
CA GLU A 52 51.17 -10.83 -12.82
C GLU A 52 51.24 -12.38 -12.85
N PHE A 53 51.17 -13.08 -11.71
CA PHE A 53 51.10 -14.55 -11.66
C PHE A 53 50.05 -15.02 -10.63
N LEU A 54 49.12 -15.86 -11.06
CA LEU A 54 48.04 -16.43 -10.27
C LEU A 54 48.23 -17.95 -10.13
N LEU A 55 48.46 -18.46 -8.92
CA LEU A 55 48.52 -19.91 -8.67
C LEU A 55 47.14 -20.53 -8.85
N LEU A 56 47.02 -21.48 -9.77
CA LEU A 56 45.78 -22.22 -10.03
C LEU A 56 45.78 -23.59 -9.34
N TYR A 57 46.87 -24.34 -9.49
CA TYR A 57 46.98 -25.70 -8.96
C TYR A 57 48.41 -26.08 -8.59
N VAL A 58 48.53 -27.01 -7.64
CA VAL A 58 49.78 -27.68 -7.29
C VAL A 58 49.63 -29.17 -7.58
N PHE A 59 50.61 -29.75 -8.26
CA PHE A 59 50.68 -31.16 -8.60
C PHE A 59 51.83 -31.81 -7.86
N VAL A 60 51.56 -32.92 -7.18
CA VAL A 60 52.62 -33.80 -6.65
C VAL A 60 52.83 -34.92 -7.66
N MET A 61 54.01 -34.94 -8.26
CA MET A 61 54.41 -35.95 -9.22
C MET A 61 55.37 -36.95 -8.59
N ARG A 62 55.25 -38.23 -8.94
CA ARG A 62 56.14 -39.32 -8.49
C ARG A 62 56.87 -39.94 -9.68
N GLU A 63 58.17 -40.13 -9.53
CA GLU A 63 59.00 -40.87 -10.47
C GLU A 63 58.66 -42.37 -10.44
N ILE A 64 58.37 -42.95 -11.60
CA ILE A 64 58.11 -44.39 -11.76
C ILE A 64 59.37 -45.15 -12.19
N SER A 65 60.13 -44.65 -13.18
CA SER A 65 61.45 -45.20 -13.53
C SER A 65 62.27 -44.25 -14.42
N GLY A 66 63.55 -44.04 -14.10
CA GLY A 66 64.53 -43.50 -15.05
C GLY A 66 64.47 -42.00 -15.34
N GLY A 67 64.06 -41.17 -14.36
CA GLY A 67 64.13 -39.71 -14.45
C GLY A 67 62.81 -39.00 -14.80
N THR A 68 62.90 -37.71 -15.15
CA THR A 68 61.78 -36.77 -15.35
C THR A 68 60.81 -37.14 -16.48
N ALA A 69 61.20 -38.04 -17.39
CA ALA A 69 60.37 -38.47 -18.52
C ALA A 69 59.20 -39.41 -18.11
N ASN A 70 59.26 -40.02 -16.91
CA ASN A 70 58.28 -41.01 -16.45
C ASN A 70 57.66 -40.61 -15.09
N LEU A 71 57.16 -39.38 -15.02
CA LEU A 71 56.45 -38.85 -13.86
C LEU A 71 54.95 -39.18 -13.93
N GLN A 72 54.38 -39.56 -12.78
CA GLN A 72 52.94 -39.75 -12.62
C GLN A 72 52.39 -38.75 -11.61
N ILE A 73 51.28 -38.10 -11.95
CA ILE A 73 50.53 -37.26 -11.01
C ILE A 73 49.90 -38.15 -9.94
N ILE A 74 50.21 -37.87 -8.67
CA ILE A 74 49.72 -38.61 -7.51
C ILE A 74 48.72 -37.78 -6.69
N GLU A 75 48.83 -36.46 -6.74
CA GLU A 75 47.91 -35.54 -6.07
C GLU A 75 47.83 -34.22 -6.80
N ILE A 76 46.65 -33.59 -6.71
CA ILE A 76 46.37 -32.26 -7.24
C ILE A 76 45.69 -31.47 -6.12
N THR A 77 46.21 -30.29 -5.82
CA THR A 77 45.57 -29.31 -4.94
C THR A 77 45.09 -28.13 -5.77
N ASP A 78 43.80 -27.77 -5.65
CA ASP A 78 43.18 -26.63 -6.35
C ASP A 78 43.25 -25.37 -5.49
N TYR A 79 43.87 -24.32 -6.02
CA TYR A 79 44.08 -23.04 -5.35
C TYR A 79 43.19 -21.91 -5.90
N ARG A 80 42.31 -22.20 -6.88
CA ARG A 80 41.42 -21.18 -7.48
C ARG A 80 40.39 -20.64 -6.49
N THR A 81 39.92 -21.47 -5.56
CA THR A 81 38.91 -21.11 -4.55
C THR A 81 39.48 -20.34 -3.36
N THR A 82 40.78 -20.44 -3.12
CA THR A 82 41.48 -19.67 -2.08
C THR A 82 41.67 -18.19 -2.45
N GLN A 83 41.45 -17.81 -3.72
CA GLN A 83 41.59 -16.42 -4.18
C GLN A 83 40.26 -15.70 -4.49
N THR A 84 39.12 -16.38 -4.36
CA THR A 84 37.81 -15.72 -4.44
C THR A 84 37.52 -14.94 -3.16
N SER A 85 38.04 -13.70 -3.08
CA SER A 85 37.64 -12.70 -2.09
C SER A 85 36.30 -12.07 -2.50
N GLY A 86 35.21 -12.76 -2.22
CA GLY A 86 33.85 -12.22 -2.34
C GLY A 86 33.00 -12.74 -1.19
N GLY A 87 32.47 -11.83 -0.37
CA GLY A 87 31.53 -12.18 0.69
C GLY A 87 30.28 -12.84 0.10
N ILE A 88 29.66 -13.75 0.86
CA ILE A 88 28.36 -14.34 0.51
C ILE A 88 27.37 -13.17 0.30
N ALA A 89 26.74 -13.09 -0.87
CA ALA A 89 25.65 -12.14 -1.08
C ALA A 89 24.54 -12.47 -0.07
N ASN A 90 24.07 -11.47 0.67
CA ASN A 90 22.97 -11.69 1.62
C ASN A 90 21.76 -12.29 0.86
N PRO A 91 21.02 -13.21 1.50
CA PRO A 91 19.79 -13.74 0.92
C PRO A 91 18.87 -12.59 0.49
N ALA A 92 18.25 -12.70 -0.68
CA ALA A 92 17.21 -11.76 -1.09
C ALA A 92 16.14 -11.72 0.02
N THR A 93 16.10 -10.61 0.74
CA THR A 93 15.24 -10.43 1.90
C THR A 93 13.99 -9.71 1.41
N ASP A 94 12.83 -10.35 1.57
CA ASP A 94 11.56 -9.66 1.50
C ASP A 94 11.60 -8.47 2.45
N HIS A 95 11.30 -7.28 1.92
CA HIS A 95 11.34 -6.03 2.68
C HIS A 95 10.31 -6.01 3.82
N GLY A 96 9.39 -6.99 3.88
CA GLY A 96 8.53 -7.25 5.03
C GLY A 96 9.28 -7.33 6.38
N GLY A 97 10.56 -7.71 6.37
CA GLY A 97 11.43 -7.76 7.55
C GLY A 97 12.27 -6.49 7.82
N LEU A 98 12.21 -5.48 6.95
CA LEU A 98 12.90 -4.21 7.13
C LEU A 98 11.99 -3.25 7.91
N ILE A 99 12.55 -2.58 8.91
CA ILE A 99 11.82 -1.61 9.74
C ILE A 99 11.22 -0.53 8.83
N GLY A 100 9.88 -0.44 8.78
CA GLY A 100 9.15 0.51 7.95
C GLY A 100 8.72 -0.01 6.56
N LEU A 101 8.95 -1.30 6.26
CA LEU A 101 8.58 -1.96 5.00
C LEU A 101 7.82 -3.29 5.18
N GLY A 102 7.23 -3.50 6.37
CA GLY A 102 6.28 -4.58 6.65
C GLY A 102 5.02 -4.47 5.79
N ASP A 103 4.60 -5.57 5.20
CA ASP A 103 3.36 -5.73 4.42
C ASP A 103 2.11 -5.09 5.08
N GLU A 104 1.18 -4.66 4.21
CA GLU A 104 -0.03 -3.85 4.49
C GLU A 104 0.21 -2.60 5.35
N GLY A 105 0.74 -1.53 4.73
CA GLY A 105 0.72 -0.18 5.31
C GLY A 105 2.06 0.51 5.52
N ASP A 106 3.15 -0.09 5.04
CA ASP A 106 4.53 0.39 5.07
C ASP A 106 4.78 1.74 4.40
N HIS A 107 4.03 2.06 3.36
CA HIS A 107 4.20 3.35 2.71
C HIS A 107 3.44 4.42 3.47
N LEU A 108 4.17 5.38 4.04
CA LEU A 108 3.63 6.58 4.71
C LEU A 108 2.63 7.35 3.84
N TYR A 109 2.68 7.17 2.53
CA TYR A 109 1.78 7.80 1.55
C TYR A 109 0.50 7.01 1.27
N ALA A 110 0.42 5.75 1.69
CA ALA A 110 -0.77 4.93 1.52
C ALA A 110 -1.78 5.18 2.66
N LEU A 111 -3.06 4.91 2.40
CA LEU A 111 -4.07 4.77 3.45
C LEU A 111 -4.14 3.30 3.89
N LEU A 112 -4.44 3.06 5.16
CA LEU A 112 -4.67 1.71 5.67
C LEU A 112 -6.09 1.26 5.34
N HIS A 113 -6.25 0.02 4.91
CA HIS A 113 -7.57 -0.54 4.57
C HIS A 113 -8.52 -0.62 5.78
N ASP A 114 -7.96 -0.64 7.00
CA ASP A 114 -8.72 -0.60 8.26
C ASP A 114 -9.20 0.81 8.64
N GLY A 115 -8.82 1.83 7.86
CA GLY A 115 -9.21 3.22 8.08
C GLY A 115 -8.56 3.87 9.31
N THR A 116 -7.61 3.23 9.98
CA THR A 116 -6.99 3.76 11.21
C THR A 116 -6.04 4.93 10.94
N ARG A 117 -5.61 5.11 9.69
CA ARG A 117 -4.78 6.24 9.27
C ARG A 117 -5.67 7.44 8.91
N PRO A 118 -5.60 8.55 9.67
CA PRO A 118 -6.45 9.72 9.42
C PRO A 118 -6.00 10.46 8.17
N LEU A 119 -6.95 11.07 7.46
CA LEU A 119 -6.67 12.11 6.48
C LEU A 119 -6.34 13.40 7.25
N THR A 120 -5.16 13.97 7.02
CA THR A 120 -4.66 15.14 7.76
C THR A 120 -4.85 16.48 7.03
N ALA A 121 -5.50 16.44 5.87
CA ALA A 121 -5.82 17.59 5.02
C ALA A 121 -7.07 17.28 4.19
N ASP A 122 -7.55 18.27 3.43
CA ASP A 122 -8.58 18.07 2.41
C ASP A 122 -8.02 17.25 1.25
N TRP A 123 -8.82 16.32 0.73
CA TRP A 123 -8.44 15.46 -0.40
C TRP A 123 -9.24 15.83 -1.63
N ASP A 124 -8.52 16.13 -2.71
CA ASP A 124 -9.09 16.41 -4.02
C ASP A 124 -8.98 15.17 -4.91
N ALA A 125 -10.11 14.64 -5.38
CA ALA A 125 -10.15 13.54 -6.34
C ALA A 125 -9.86 14.00 -7.78
N GLY A 126 -9.69 15.31 -8.02
CA GLY A 126 -9.49 15.90 -9.34
C GLY A 126 -10.67 15.63 -10.26
N ALA A 127 -10.40 15.17 -11.48
CA ALA A 127 -11.44 14.83 -12.47
C ALA A 127 -12.06 13.43 -12.26
N PHE A 128 -11.77 12.74 -11.15
CA PHE A 128 -12.21 11.37 -10.91
C PHE A 128 -13.45 11.31 -10.01
N THR A 129 -14.16 10.17 -10.08
CA THR A 129 -15.34 9.89 -9.25
C THR A 129 -14.97 9.02 -8.05
N ILE A 130 -15.64 9.24 -6.93
CA ILE A 130 -15.60 8.34 -5.76
C ILE A 130 -16.77 7.38 -5.88
N LYS A 131 -16.47 6.07 -6.01
CA LYS A 131 -17.48 5.01 -6.05
C LYS A 131 -17.45 4.23 -4.76
N VAL A 132 -18.52 4.32 -3.97
CA VAL A 132 -18.67 3.66 -2.68
C VAL A 132 -20.11 3.25 -2.47
N ASP A 133 -20.33 2.21 -1.67
CA ASP A 133 -21.69 1.79 -1.29
C ASP A 133 -22.33 2.74 -0.28
N THR A 134 -21.53 3.39 0.58
CA THR A 134 -22.02 4.30 1.63
C THR A 134 -21.02 5.40 1.95
N ILE A 135 -21.54 6.61 2.14
CA ILE A 135 -20.84 7.76 2.73
C ILE A 135 -21.57 8.11 4.02
N GLN A 136 -20.86 8.12 5.15
CA GLN A 136 -21.45 8.37 6.46
C GLN A 136 -20.57 9.31 7.29
N ALA A 137 -21.20 10.31 7.93
CA ALA A 137 -20.55 11.09 8.96
C ALA A 137 -20.47 10.28 10.26
N THR A 138 -19.27 10.15 10.84
CA THR A 138 -19.03 9.37 12.07
C THR A 138 -19.13 10.20 13.35
N ASN A 139 -19.24 11.52 13.23
CA ASN A 139 -19.41 12.44 14.36
C ASN A 139 -20.84 13.00 14.40
N GLY A 140 -21.17 13.69 15.50
CA GLY A 140 -22.49 14.28 15.72
C GLY A 140 -22.82 15.52 14.87
N ASN A 141 -21.92 15.97 13.99
CA ASN A 141 -22.12 17.19 13.18
C ASN A 141 -22.81 16.90 11.83
N GLY A 142 -23.09 15.63 11.53
CA GLY A 142 -23.79 15.19 10.33
C GLY A 142 -22.94 15.21 9.06
N LEU A 143 -23.54 14.77 7.95
CA LEU A 143 -22.93 14.80 6.62
C LEU A 143 -23.23 16.14 5.96
N ARG A 144 -22.19 16.81 5.44
CA ARG A 144 -22.31 18.03 4.65
C ARG A 144 -21.86 17.74 3.22
N LEU A 145 -22.73 18.05 2.26
CA LEU A 145 -22.43 18.01 0.84
C LEU A 145 -22.58 19.45 0.32
N SER A 146 -21.49 20.03 -0.14
CA SER A 146 -21.46 21.38 -0.71
C SER A 146 -20.99 21.29 -2.15
N ASP A 147 -21.70 21.97 -3.02
CA ASP A 147 -21.24 22.29 -4.36
C ASP A 147 -20.41 23.58 -4.31
N ASP A 148 -19.51 23.76 -5.27
CA ASP A 148 -18.69 24.96 -5.36
C ASP A 148 -19.49 26.16 -5.90
N SER A 149 -18.83 27.27 -6.24
CA SER A 149 -19.52 28.48 -6.69
C SER A 149 -20.14 28.38 -8.10
N ASP A 150 -20.03 27.23 -8.76
CA ASP A 150 -20.56 27.03 -10.10
C ASP A 150 -22.01 26.49 -10.06
N THR A 151 -22.65 26.42 -11.24
CA THR A 151 -24.11 26.41 -11.37
C THR A 151 -24.81 25.05 -11.13
N LEU A 152 -24.15 24.03 -10.58
CA LEU A 152 -24.63 22.64 -10.63
C LEU A 152 -24.66 21.97 -9.24
N GLY A 153 -25.74 22.16 -8.48
CA GLY A 153 -25.90 21.63 -7.11
C GLY A 153 -25.98 20.10 -6.94
N VAL A 154 -26.69 19.62 -5.90
CA VAL A 154 -26.77 18.18 -5.61
C VAL A 154 -27.81 17.48 -6.49
N PHE A 155 -27.38 16.48 -7.26
CA PHE A 155 -28.25 15.69 -8.14
C PHE A 155 -28.45 14.26 -7.63
N VAL A 156 -29.67 13.74 -7.79
CA VAL A 156 -30.03 12.34 -7.58
C VAL A 156 -30.49 11.78 -8.92
N GLN A 157 -29.78 10.78 -9.45
CA GLN A 157 -29.95 10.25 -10.81
C GLN A 157 -30.40 8.79 -10.81
N ASP A 158 -30.68 8.24 -12.00
CA ASP A 158 -31.03 6.83 -12.24
C ASP A 158 -32.21 6.30 -11.38
N GLY A 159 -33.29 7.09 -11.30
CA GLY A 159 -34.47 6.74 -10.51
C GLY A 159 -34.25 6.82 -8.99
N GLY A 160 -33.15 7.41 -8.54
CA GLY A 160 -32.88 7.66 -7.13
C GLY A 160 -33.96 8.52 -6.48
N LYS A 161 -34.24 8.23 -5.21
CA LYS A 161 -35.25 8.92 -4.40
C LYS A 161 -34.61 9.51 -3.16
N VAL A 162 -35.21 10.55 -2.61
CA VAL A 162 -34.76 11.20 -1.36
C VAL A 162 -35.72 10.86 -0.24
N GLY A 163 -35.18 10.30 0.85
CA GLY A 163 -35.91 9.98 2.07
C GLY A 163 -35.33 10.77 3.23
N ILE A 164 -36.18 11.43 4.01
CA ILE A 164 -35.79 12.08 5.26
C ILE A 164 -36.57 11.41 6.39
N GLY A 165 -35.86 10.94 7.42
CA GLY A 165 -36.47 10.28 8.57
C GLY A 165 -36.93 8.83 8.33
N THR A 166 -36.68 8.25 7.14
CA THR A 166 -37.18 6.91 6.76
C THR A 166 -36.09 6.01 6.19
N ALA A 167 -36.25 4.69 6.36
CA ALA A 167 -35.42 3.65 5.73
C ALA A 167 -35.97 3.16 4.38
N THR A 168 -37.21 3.49 4.04
CA THR A 168 -37.85 3.11 2.77
C THR A 168 -38.50 4.33 2.12
N ILE A 169 -38.49 4.38 0.77
CA ILE A 169 -39.00 5.53 0.02
C ILE A 169 -40.02 5.07 -1.03
N PRO A 170 -41.33 5.33 -0.82
CA PRO A 170 -41.93 6.00 0.35
C PRO A 170 -41.88 5.16 1.65
N HIS A 171 -42.11 5.79 2.81
CA HIS A 171 -42.16 5.10 4.11
C HIS A 171 -43.16 3.94 4.06
N GLY A 172 -42.73 2.77 4.56
CA GLY A 172 -43.52 1.54 4.54
C GLY A 172 -43.85 1.01 3.13
N GLY A 173 -43.26 1.58 2.08
CA GLY A 173 -43.58 1.23 0.68
C GLY A 173 -44.97 1.67 0.20
N ALA A 174 -45.67 2.51 0.95
CA ALA A 174 -47.02 2.95 0.60
C ALA A 174 -47.03 4.14 -0.37
N GLY A 175 -47.76 4.01 -1.48
CA GLY A 175 -47.90 5.07 -2.48
C GLY A 175 -46.68 5.23 -3.40
N TYR A 176 -46.60 6.37 -4.10
CA TYR A 176 -45.52 6.68 -5.04
C TYR A 176 -44.98 8.09 -4.76
N ALA A 177 -43.69 8.20 -4.41
CA ALA A 177 -43.03 9.48 -4.19
C ALA A 177 -41.54 9.39 -4.56
N MET A 178 -40.99 10.50 -5.06
CA MET A 178 -39.53 10.70 -5.25
C MET A 178 -38.89 11.38 -4.03
N LEU A 179 -39.65 12.19 -3.29
CA LEU A 179 -39.28 12.74 -2.00
C LEU A 179 -40.27 12.20 -0.95
N ALA A 180 -39.76 11.53 0.07
CA ALA A 180 -40.56 11.12 1.23
C ALA A 180 -39.98 11.72 2.50
N LEU A 181 -40.84 12.42 3.25
CA LEU A 181 -40.53 12.92 4.57
C LEU A 181 -41.30 12.05 5.57
N ASP A 182 -40.60 11.53 6.56
CA ASP A 182 -41.19 10.73 7.63
C ASP A 182 -40.88 11.38 8.98
N GLY A 183 -41.84 11.28 9.88
CA GLY A 183 -41.81 11.95 11.18
C GLY A 183 -42.90 11.42 12.09
N ALA A 184 -42.87 11.83 13.35
CA ALA A 184 -43.81 11.33 14.34
C ALA A 184 -45.25 11.81 14.06
N ASN A 185 -46.22 10.90 14.17
CA ASN A 185 -47.64 11.24 14.03
C ASN A 185 -48.13 12.10 15.19
N ALA A 186 -48.89 13.15 14.87
CA ALA A 186 -49.45 14.12 15.82
C ALA A 186 -48.39 14.73 16.75
N SER A 187 -47.24 15.09 16.19
CA SER A 187 -46.08 15.63 16.90
C SER A 187 -45.51 16.86 16.20
N ALA A 188 -44.77 17.68 16.95
CA ALA A 188 -43.94 18.74 16.38
C ALA A 188 -42.80 18.19 15.52
N ASP A 189 -42.35 16.96 15.79
CA ASP A 189 -41.36 16.22 14.99
C ASP A 189 -42.01 15.48 13.79
N GLY A 190 -43.16 15.96 13.34
CA GLY A 190 -43.85 15.43 12.16
C GLY A 190 -43.17 15.82 10.85
N PRO A 191 -43.58 15.22 9.72
CA PRO A 191 -42.98 15.46 8.40
C PRO A 191 -43.46 16.79 7.78
N HIS A 192 -43.32 17.88 8.52
CA HIS A 192 -43.74 19.22 8.11
C HIS A 192 -42.72 19.83 7.14
N ILE A 193 -43.19 20.70 6.24
CA ILE A 193 -42.32 21.50 5.37
C ILE A 193 -42.47 22.96 5.77
N GLN A 194 -41.36 23.65 5.94
CA GLN A 194 -41.34 25.05 6.31
C GLN A 194 -40.41 25.83 5.37
N ILE A 195 -40.86 27.02 4.97
CA ILE A 195 -40.10 27.92 4.10
C ILE A 195 -39.90 29.24 4.83
N THR A 196 -38.64 29.61 5.02
CA THR A 196 -38.17 30.85 5.65
C THR A 196 -37.20 31.55 4.71
N THR A 197 -36.80 32.76 5.08
CA THR A 197 -35.76 33.51 4.36
C THR A 197 -34.62 33.83 5.32
N ALA A 198 -33.42 34.08 4.79
CA ALA A 198 -32.25 34.38 5.63
C ALA A 198 -32.44 35.64 6.51
N SER A 199 -33.38 36.52 6.18
CA SER A 199 -33.67 37.75 6.92
C SER A 199 -34.83 37.63 7.91
N ASN A 200 -35.55 36.50 7.94
CA ASN A 200 -36.74 36.32 8.78
C ASN A 200 -36.90 34.87 9.24
N ASP A 201 -36.88 34.69 10.57
CA ASP A 201 -37.07 33.39 11.23
C ASP A 201 -38.55 32.94 11.25
N TYR A 202 -39.49 33.85 10.99
CA TYR A 202 -40.90 33.51 10.90
C TYR A 202 -41.23 32.90 9.52
N PRO A 203 -41.94 31.76 9.46
CA PRO A 203 -42.25 31.08 8.21
C PRO A 203 -43.13 31.91 7.28
N LEU A 204 -42.74 32.01 6.01
CA LEU A 204 -43.62 32.53 4.95
C LEU A 204 -44.65 31.49 4.53
N PHE A 205 -44.27 30.22 4.62
CA PHE A 205 -45.14 29.10 4.31
C PHE A 205 -44.84 27.89 5.18
N GLN A 206 -45.88 27.20 5.63
CA GLN A 206 -45.77 25.89 6.26
C GLN A 206 -46.80 24.92 5.66
N LEU A 207 -46.34 23.74 5.23
CA LEU A 207 -47.19 22.57 5.07
C LEU A 207 -47.12 21.78 6.37
N LEU A 208 -48.21 21.83 7.14
CA LEU A 208 -48.36 21.12 8.39
C LEU A 208 -49.02 19.76 8.12
N ALA A 209 -48.22 18.70 8.05
CA ALA A 209 -48.70 17.32 7.99
C ALA A 209 -48.70 16.70 9.40
N TYR A 210 -49.66 17.08 10.25
CA TYR A 210 -49.66 16.71 11.67
C TYR A 210 -50.13 15.27 11.91
N SER A 211 -51.33 14.96 11.44
CA SER A 211 -51.88 13.61 11.44
C SER A 211 -52.88 13.48 10.31
N HIS A 212 -53.44 12.29 10.10
CA HIS A 212 -54.66 12.18 9.31
C HIS A 212 -55.69 13.20 9.80
N ASP A 213 -56.37 13.79 8.82
CA ASP A 213 -57.49 14.72 8.99
C ASP A 213 -57.15 16.04 9.70
N ASN A 214 -55.88 16.27 10.01
CA ASN A 214 -55.33 17.49 10.61
C ASN A 214 -54.10 17.93 9.80
N ILE A 215 -54.37 18.52 8.64
CA ILE A 215 -53.34 18.92 7.68
C ILE A 215 -53.64 20.34 7.22
N ALA A 216 -52.63 21.20 7.10
CA ALA A 216 -52.83 22.58 6.72
C ALA A 216 -51.74 23.11 5.77
N LEU A 217 -52.14 24.02 4.89
CA LEU A 217 -51.25 24.94 4.16
C LEU A 217 -51.41 26.31 4.82
N LEU A 218 -50.32 26.83 5.36
CA LEU A 218 -50.30 28.10 6.08
C LEU A 218 -49.46 29.10 5.29
N PHE A 219 -50.03 30.26 5.00
CA PHE A 219 -49.40 31.38 4.32
C PHE A 219 -49.23 32.52 5.34
N ASP A 220 -48.02 33.03 5.47
CA ASP A 220 -47.64 34.05 6.47
C ASP A 220 -48.11 33.69 7.89
N SER A 221 -48.13 32.39 8.19
CA SER A 221 -48.53 31.79 9.47
C SER A 221 -47.87 30.43 9.64
N TYR A 222 -47.83 29.95 10.88
CA TYR A 222 -47.27 28.64 11.22
C TYR A 222 -47.95 28.07 12.46
N TYR A 223 -47.77 26.76 12.68
CA TYR A 223 -48.19 26.05 13.87
C TYR A 223 -46.96 25.51 14.61
N ASP A 224 -46.84 25.87 15.89
CA ASP A 224 -45.77 25.45 16.81
C ASP A 224 -46.33 24.73 18.07
N GLY A 225 -47.53 24.17 17.95
CA GLY A 225 -48.38 23.82 19.10
C GLY A 225 -49.48 24.86 19.36
N SER A 226 -49.42 26.01 18.68
CA SER A 226 -50.50 26.99 18.58
C SER A 226 -50.48 27.67 17.22
N TRP A 227 -51.61 28.21 16.77
CA TRP A 227 -51.66 28.96 15.51
C TRP A 227 -51.01 30.34 15.70
N LYS A 228 -50.02 30.66 14.86
CA LYS A 228 -49.25 31.90 14.91
C LYS A 228 -49.35 32.65 13.60
N SER A 229 -49.37 33.98 13.69
CA SER A 229 -49.12 34.86 12.55
C SER A 229 -47.63 35.09 12.40
N SER A 230 -47.11 34.96 11.18
CA SER A 230 -45.73 35.34 10.84
C SER A 230 -45.62 36.80 10.40
N ASP A 231 -46.76 37.40 10.01
CA ASP A 231 -46.86 38.79 9.56
C ASP A 231 -47.85 39.58 10.42
N ALA A 232 -47.61 40.89 10.55
CA ALA A 232 -48.47 41.78 11.34
C ALA A 232 -49.72 42.25 10.57
N GLY A 233 -49.73 42.15 9.24
CA GLY A 233 -50.82 42.59 8.39
C GLY A 233 -51.89 41.51 8.24
N SER A 234 -51.56 40.39 7.59
CA SER A 234 -52.54 39.34 7.29
C SER A 234 -51.90 37.96 7.19
N ASN A 235 -52.73 36.94 7.37
CA ASN A 235 -52.38 35.54 7.18
C ASN A 235 -53.54 34.81 6.50
N PHE A 236 -53.23 33.68 5.89
CA PHE A 236 -54.22 32.84 5.23
C PHE A 236 -53.91 31.36 5.48
N ILE A 237 -54.95 30.57 5.76
CA ILE A 237 -54.83 29.14 6.04
C ILE A 237 -55.86 28.40 5.21
N ILE A 238 -55.43 27.29 4.60
CA ILE A 238 -56.30 26.27 4.03
C ILE A 238 -56.05 25.00 4.83
N LYS A 239 -57.04 24.44 5.53
CA LYS A 239 -56.81 23.24 6.33
C LYS A 239 -57.91 22.20 6.23
N LYS A 240 -57.51 20.94 6.30
CA LYS A 240 -58.38 19.83 6.63
C LYS A 240 -58.34 19.65 8.15
N LEU A 241 -59.51 19.71 8.79
CA LEU A 241 -59.71 19.48 10.22
C LEU A 241 -60.91 18.56 10.41
N ASN A 242 -60.70 17.37 10.99
CA ASN A 242 -61.76 16.38 11.25
C ASN A 242 -62.66 16.17 10.02
N ASP A 243 -62.05 15.77 8.90
CA ASP A 243 -62.74 15.54 7.62
C ASP A 243 -63.41 16.74 6.96
N THR A 244 -63.21 17.95 7.49
CA THR A 244 -63.78 19.18 6.94
C THR A 244 -62.68 20.08 6.38
N LEU A 245 -62.88 20.58 5.16
CA LEU A 245 -62.07 21.68 4.63
C LEU A 245 -62.55 22.99 5.26
N THR A 246 -61.65 23.72 5.92
CA THR A 246 -61.91 25.00 6.59
C THR A 246 -60.88 26.04 6.22
#